data_AF-A0A2I1FVS2-F1
#
_entry.id   AF-A0A2I1FVS2-F1
#
_cell.length_a   1.000
_cell.length_b   1.000
_cell.length_c   1.000
_cell.angle_alpha   90.00
_cell.angle_beta   90.00
_cell.angle_gamma   90.00
#
_symmetry.space_group_name_H-M   'P 1'
#
loop_
_entity.id
_entity.type
_entity.pdbx_description
1 polymer ?
#
loop_
_entity_poly.entity_id
_entity_poly.type
_entity_poly.pdbx_seq_one_letter_code
_entity_poly.pdbx_strand_id
1 'polypeptide(L)'
;MRNLRQPSQKLEILSNFIIENYNKFRKKSNITNKPLIVGLNGIQGCGKTTIANELVKYLKATNDLSVVTCSIDDFLLTYKDQCKLAEKNFGNKLLEFRGQPGTHDILLGKQILQELCDVQKKYSDLHEKLEEEGSLKFSNLSVSIPSYDKSLNNGRGDRSPNWNVILPPIHIILIDGWCLGFNHLSSSKLKEAYDNASSCSALKSHPISHLEIINENLKQYEENWYPFLDIFICIEAEDINYVYQWRLEQEHNMKKTGKNGMSDEQVKSFIDRYMPSYELYLETLYNENFFSGNFKGDKEIYGRHLKLLLNREREIIKVTLF
;
A
#
# COMPACT_ATOMS: atom_id res chain seq x y z
N MET A 1 30.64 3.62 14.36
CA MET A 1 29.20 3.84 14.60
C MET A 1 28.76 4.96 13.67
N ARG A 2 27.94 4.70 12.65
CA ARG A 2 27.41 5.75 11.77
C ARG A 2 26.43 6.59 12.58
N ASN A 3 26.59 7.91 12.59
CA ASN A 3 25.67 8.87 13.21
C ASN A 3 24.28 8.75 12.54
N LEU A 4 23.46 7.83 13.00
CA LEU A 4 22.03 7.86 12.73
C LEU A 4 21.49 9.09 13.46
N ARG A 5 20.92 10.05 12.72
CA ARG A 5 20.09 11.10 13.32
C ARG A 5 19.05 10.43 14.20
N GLN A 6 18.69 11.05 15.33
CA GLN A 6 17.60 10.52 16.16
C GLN A 6 16.38 10.26 15.28
N PRO A 7 15.76 9.06 15.38
CA PRO A 7 14.62 8.71 14.56
C PRO A 7 13.47 9.68 14.85
N SER A 8 12.64 9.94 13.85
CA SER A 8 11.38 10.64 14.10
C SER A 8 10.49 9.80 15.00
N GLN A 9 9.60 10.45 15.75
CA GLN A 9 8.63 9.75 16.61
C GLN A 9 7.81 8.69 15.82
N LYS A 10 7.44 9.01 14.56
CA LYS A 10 6.76 8.06 13.67
C LYS A 10 7.62 6.84 13.39
N LEU A 11 8.88 7.04 13.02
CA LEU A 11 9.79 5.96 12.67
C LEU A 11 10.01 5.02 13.88
N GLU A 12 10.17 5.60 15.07
CA GLU A 12 10.30 4.82 16.31
C GLU A 12 9.06 3.96 16.57
N ILE A 13 7.86 4.56 16.59
CA ILE A 13 6.60 3.84 16.83
C ILE A 13 6.40 2.72 15.81
N LEU A 14 6.54 3.02 14.52
CA LEU A 14 6.31 2.05 13.46
C LEU A 14 7.35 0.92 13.46
N SER A 15 8.63 1.25 13.68
CA SER A 15 9.69 0.24 13.74
C SER A 15 9.51 -0.70 14.93
N ASN A 16 9.17 -0.18 16.12
CA ASN A 16 8.89 -0.99 17.30
C ASN A 16 7.71 -1.93 17.05
N PHE A 17 6.60 -1.42 16.50
CA PHE A 17 5.43 -2.23 16.17
C PHE A 17 5.75 -3.37 15.18
N ILE A 18 6.56 -3.09 14.15
CA ILE A 18 7.00 -4.08 13.16
C ILE A 18 7.92 -5.11 13.81
N ILE A 19 8.91 -4.70 14.62
CA ILE A 19 9.87 -5.60 15.27
C ILE A 19 9.17 -6.52 16.27
N GLU A 20 8.26 -6.00 17.08
CA GLU A 20 7.49 -6.80 18.03
C GLU A 20 6.69 -7.90 17.33
N ASN A 21 5.98 -7.54 16.26
CA ASN A 21 5.20 -8.50 15.48
C ASN A 21 6.09 -9.48 14.70
N TYR A 22 7.22 -9.02 14.15
CA TYR A 22 8.21 -9.88 13.51
C TYR A 22 8.72 -10.96 14.48
N ASN A 23 9.09 -10.56 15.70
CA ASN A 23 9.55 -11.47 16.74
C ASN A 23 8.45 -12.44 17.21
N LYS A 24 7.21 -11.95 17.39
CA LYS A 24 6.05 -12.79 17.74
C LYS A 24 5.78 -13.84 16.65
N PHE A 25 5.86 -13.44 15.39
CA PHE A 25 5.62 -14.31 14.24
C PHE A 25 6.65 -15.45 14.16
N ARG A 26 7.93 -15.16 14.41
CA ARG A 26 9.01 -16.17 14.43
C ARG A 26 8.96 -17.11 15.64
N LYS A 27 8.45 -16.66 16.79
CA LYS A 27 8.30 -17.51 18.00
C LYS A 27 7.21 -18.57 17.86
N LYS A 28 6.23 -18.39 16.96
CA LYS A 28 5.24 -19.43 16.64
C LYS A 28 5.93 -20.50 15.78
N SER A 29 6.29 -21.61 16.42
CA SER A 29 7.20 -22.69 16.00
C SER A 29 6.94 -23.42 14.67
N ASN A 30 6.02 -22.95 13.82
CA ASN A 30 5.72 -23.51 12.50
C ASN A 30 5.82 -22.48 11.34
N ILE A 31 6.18 -21.22 11.62
CA ILE A 31 6.27 -20.14 10.60
C ILE A 31 7.68 -19.53 10.59
N THR A 32 8.69 -20.38 10.67
CA THR A 32 10.08 -19.95 10.84
C THR A 32 10.73 -19.45 9.57
N ASN A 33 10.12 -19.59 8.38
CA ASN A 33 10.78 -19.39 7.08
C ASN A 33 10.05 -18.43 6.11
N LYS A 34 9.03 -17.68 6.55
CA LYS A 34 8.33 -16.69 5.70
C LYS A 34 8.61 -15.24 6.11
N PRO A 35 8.60 -14.27 5.17
CA PRO A 35 8.65 -12.86 5.51
C PRO A 35 7.41 -12.43 6.31
N LEU A 36 7.55 -11.46 7.21
CA LEU A 36 6.40 -10.74 7.77
C LEU A 36 5.86 -9.78 6.72
N ILE A 37 4.58 -9.86 6.38
CA ILE A 37 3.97 -8.96 5.38
C ILE A 37 3.19 -7.85 6.08
N VAL A 38 3.58 -6.61 5.81
CA VAL A 38 3.06 -5.39 6.44
C VAL A 38 2.29 -4.58 5.40
N GLY A 39 1.00 -4.35 5.64
CA GLY A 39 0.23 -3.37 4.86
C GLY A 39 0.40 -1.96 5.44
N LEU A 40 0.62 -0.97 4.58
CA LEU A 40 0.73 0.44 4.94
C LEU A 40 -0.26 1.29 4.12
N ASN A 41 -1.32 1.74 4.79
CA ASN A 41 -2.30 2.68 4.24
C ASN A 41 -2.03 4.12 4.66
N GLY A 42 -2.55 5.05 3.86
CA GLY A 42 -2.67 6.47 4.16
C GLY A 42 -2.99 7.24 2.90
N ILE A 43 -3.63 8.40 3.03
CA ILE A 43 -4.01 9.24 1.89
C ILE A 43 -2.80 9.82 1.13
N GLN A 44 -2.99 10.43 -0.05
CA GLN A 44 -1.85 11.00 -0.78
C GLN A 44 -1.18 12.13 0.01
N GLY A 45 0.15 12.20 -0.06
CA GLY A 45 0.93 13.24 0.60
C GLY A 45 1.13 13.09 2.11
N CYS A 46 0.54 12.08 2.78
CA CYS A 46 0.73 11.88 4.23
C CYS A 46 2.13 11.38 4.62
N GLY A 47 2.96 10.98 3.64
CA GLY A 47 4.37 10.61 3.85
C GLY A 47 4.69 9.11 3.84
N LYS A 48 3.77 8.24 3.40
CA LYS A 48 3.99 6.77 3.29
C LYS A 48 5.32 6.38 2.66
N THR A 49 5.60 6.86 1.44
CA THR A 49 6.83 6.50 0.72
C THR A 49 8.09 6.99 1.46
N THR A 50 8.01 8.14 2.12
CA THR A 50 9.13 8.65 2.94
C THR A 50 9.37 7.73 4.13
N ILE A 51 8.34 7.41 4.90
CA ILE A 51 8.48 6.57 6.09
C ILE A 51 8.82 5.12 5.75
N ALA A 52 8.33 4.59 4.64
CA ALA A 52 8.73 3.27 4.12
C ALA A 52 10.24 3.21 3.83
N ASN A 53 10.78 4.21 3.14
CA ASN A 53 12.22 4.30 2.86
C ASN A 53 13.06 4.47 4.14
N GLU A 54 12.55 5.21 5.12
CA GLU A 54 13.19 5.34 6.44
C GLU A 54 13.19 4.01 7.19
N LEU A 55 12.07 3.28 7.21
CA LEU A 55 11.94 1.97 7.83
C LEU A 55 12.92 0.95 7.25
N VAL A 56 13.07 0.89 5.92
CA VAL A 56 14.05 0.00 5.26
C VAL A 56 15.46 0.24 5.81
N LYS A 57 15.89 1.50 5.86
CA LYS A 57 17.23 1.87 6.33
C LYS A 57 17.40 1.62 7.82
N TYR A 58 16.40 1.99 8.61
CA TYR A 58 16.43 1.91 10.06
C TYR A 58 16.47 0.45 10.52
N LEU A 59 15.52 -0.38 10.08
CA LEU A 59 15.43 -1.80 10.46
C LEU A 59 16.65 -2.60 10.01
N LYS A 60 17.24 -2.26 8.86
CA LYS A 60 18.52 -2.85 8.44
C LYS A 60 19.67 -2.45 9.36
N ALA A 61 19.74 -1.20 9.78
CA ALA A 61 20.83 -0.70 10.61
C ALA A 61 20.74 -1.15 12.08
N THR A 62 19.53 -1.30 12.63
CA THR A 62 19.33 -1.57 14.06
C THR A 62 19.09 -3.04 14.37
N ASN A 63 18.56 -3.83 13.42
CA ASN A 63 18.15 -5.21 13.64
C ASN A 63 18.63 -6.17 12.54
N ASP A 64 19.41 -5.69 11.57
CA ASP A 64 19.84 -6.43 10.38
C ASP A 64 18.67 -7.02 9.55
N LEU A 65 17.48 -6.41 9.66
CA LEU A 65 16.30 -6.88 8.94
C LEU A 65 16.28 -6.32 7.51
N SER A 66 16.14 -7.21 6.52
CA SER A 66 16.03 -6.85 5.11
C SER A 66 14.55 -6.66 4.79
N VAL A 67 14.21 -5.44 4.36
CA VAL A 67 12.84 -5.03 4.04
C VAL A 67 12.73 -4.83 2.54
N VAL A 68 11.77 -5.51 1.93
CA VAL A 68 11.37 -5.29 0.54
C VAL A 68 10.15 -4.40 0.55
N THR A 69 10.14 -3.35 -0.27
CA THR A 69 9.02 -2.42 -0.39
C THR A 69 8.32 -2.61 -1.72
N CYS A 70 7.00 -2.70 -1.68
CA CYS A 70 6.13 -2.86 -2.84
C CYS A 70 5.05 -1.78 -2.81
N SER A 71 5.10 -0.81 -3.72
CA SER A 71 3.97 0.12 -3.84
C SER A 71 2.88 -0.53 -4.68
N ILE A 72 1.60 -0.39 -4.30
CA ILE A 72 0.50 -0.88 -5.16
C ILE A 72 0.56 -0.23 -6.55
N ASP A 73 1.10 0.98 -6.65
CA ASP A 73 1.27 1.72 -7.90
C ASP A 73 2.25 1.01 -8.86
N ASP A 74 3.18 0.18 -8.37
CA ASP A 74 4.07 -0.61 -9.23
C ASP A 74 3.32 -1.71 -9.98
N PHE A 75 2.15 -2.09 -9.48
CA PHE A 75 1.26 -3.08 -10.07
C PHE A 75 0.11 -2.43 -10.85
N LEU A 76 0.22 -1.16 -11.25
CA LEU A 76 -0.72 -0.58 -12.19
C LEU A 76 -0.77 -1.38 -13.51
N LEU A 77 -1.94 -1.38 -14.14
CA LEU A 77 -2.12 -1.97 -15.47
C LEU A 77 -1.16 -1.34 -16.48
N THR A 78 -0.72 -2.14 -17.45
CA THR A 78 0.00 -1.61 -18.61
C THR A 78 -0.83 -0.53 -19.30
N TYR A 79 -0.18 0.38 -20.01
CA TYR A 79 -0.89 1.43 -20.76
C TYR A 79 -1.97 0.83 -21.68
N LYS A 80 -1.61 -0.25 -22.38
CA LYS A 80 -2.52 -0.98 -23.26
C LYS A 80 -3.77 -1.49 -22.53
N ASP A 81 -3.60 -2.08 -21.36
CA ASP A 81 -4.74 -2.64 -20.61
C ASP A 81 -5.54 -1.55 -19.91
N GLN A 82 -4.91 -0.45 -19.48
CA GLN A 82 -5.60 0.74 -19.00
C GLN A 82 -6.48 1.37 -20.10
N CYS A 83 -6.01 1.41 -21.35
CA CYS A 83 -6.83 1.89 -22.49
C CYS A 83 -8.06 1.00 -22.70
N LYS A 84 -7.90 -0.33 -22.71
CA LYS A 84 -9.04 -1.26 -22.81
C LYS A 84 -10.03 -1.09 -21.66
N LEU A 85 -9.54 -0.88 -20.43
CA LEU A 85 -10.38 -0.66 -19.27
C LEU A 85 -11.21 0.63 -19.43
N ALA A 86 -10.59 1.71 -19.90
CA ALA A 86 -11.26 2.97 -20.17
C ALA A 86 -12.32 2.84 -21.28
N GLU A 87 -12.00 2.13 -22.37
CA GLU A 87 -12.95 1.85 -23.47
C GLU A 87 -14.16 1.03 -22.99
N LYS A 88 -13.92 -0.02 -22.20
CA LYS A 88 -14.99 -0.86 -21.63
C LYS A 88 -15.93 -0.08 -20.70
N ASN A 89 -15.42 0.97 -20.06
CA ASN A 89 -16.15 1.79 -19.09
C ASN A 89 -16.32 3.24 -19.60
N PHE A 90 -16.57 3.41 -20.89
CA PHE A 90 -16.68 4.73 -21.51
C PHE A 90 -17.64 5.65 -20.75
N GLY A 91 -17.19 6.86 -20.44
CA GLY A 91 -17.91 7.85 -19.62
C GLY A 91 -17.65 7.77 -18.12
N ASN A 92 -17.10 6.66 -17.61
CA ASN A 92 -16.66 6.56 -16.22
C ASN A 92 -15.26 7.18 -16.03
N LYS A 93 -15.23 8.47 -15.68
CA LYS A 93 -14.01 9.24 -15.41
C LYS A 93 -13.10 8.66 -14.32
N LEU A 94 -13.64 7.80 -13.43
CA LEU A 94 -12.85 7.14 -12.38
C LEU A 94 -11.96 6.02 -12.95
N LEU A 95 -12.31 5.44 -14.09
CA LEU A 95 -11.57 4.36 -14.76
C LEU A 95 -10.91 4.78 -16.07
N GLU A 96 -11.06 6.04 -16.47
CA GLU A 96 -10.39 6.59 -17.66
C GLU A 96 -8.86 6.62 -17.51
N PHE A 97 -8.38 6.80 -16.27
CA PHE A 97 -6.96 6.88 -15.94
C PHE A 97 -6.61 5.91 -14.81
N ARG A 98 -5.32 5.62 -14.69
CA ARG A 98 -4.76 4.87 -13.56
C ARG A 98 -5.06 5.55 -12.21
N GLY A 99 -5.35 4.74 -11.19
CA GLY A 99 -5.41 5.16 -9.80
C GLY A 99 -6.44 4.38 -8.98
N GLN A 100 -7.69 4.34 -9.44
CA GLN A 100 -8.82 3.78 -8.71
C GLN A 100 -8.80 2.24 -8.65
N PRO A 101 -9.47 1.60 -7.66
CA PRO A 101 -9.69 0.17 -7.68
C PRO A 101 -10.22 -0.33 -9.03
N GLY A 102 -9.51 -1.29 -9.60
CA GLY A 102 -9.71 -1.80 -10.96
C GLY A 102 -8.59 -1.46 -11.94
N THR A 103 -7.73 -0.48 -11.61
CA THR A 103 -6.61 -0.07 -12.48
C THR A 103 -5.28 -0.75 -12.15
N HIS A 104 -5.29 -1.78 -11.31
CA HIS A 104 -4.12 -2.55 -10.91
C HIS A 104 -4.20 -3.98 -11.45
N ASP A 105 -3.06 -4.54 -11.82
CA ASP A 105 -2.84 -5.93 -12.19
C ASP A 105 -2.77 -6.79 -10.92
N ILE A 106 -3.94 -7.10 -10.36
CA ILE A 106 -4.09 -7.78 -9.08
C ILE A 106 -3.44 -9.16 -9.08
N LEU A 107 -3.59 -9.90 -10.18
CA LEU A 107 -3.07 -11.26 -10.30
C LEU A 107 -1.54 -11.27 -10.38
N LEU A 108 -0.93 -10.32 -11.10
CA LEU A 108 0.52 -10.14 -11.06
C LEU A 108 1.02 -9.80 -9.65
N GLY A 109 0.33 -8.91 -8.94
CA GLY A 109 0.65 -8.59 -7.54
C GLY A 109 0.61 -9.82 -6.64
N LYS A 110 -0.45 -10.63 -6.73
CA LYS A 110 -0.59 -11.89 -5.98
C LYS A 110 0.53 -12.88 -6.32
N GLN A 111 0.85 -13.06 -7.60
CA GLN A 111 1.92 -13.94 -8.04
C GLN A 111 3.25 -13.51 -7.42
N ILE A 112 3.59 -12.22 -7.49
CA ILE A 112 4.88 -11.72 -6.99
C ILE A 112 4.97 -11.79 -5.46
N LEU A 113 3.89 -11.49 -4.73
CA LEU A 113 3.86 -11.69 -3.28
C LEU A 113 4.09 -13.15 -2.89
N GLN A 114 3.52 -14.09 -3.65
CA GLN A 114 3.74 -15.51 -3.46
C GLN A 114 5.20 -15.90 -3.79
N GLU A 115 5.76 -15.44 -4.90
CA GLU A 115 7.16 -15.69 -5.28
C GLU A 115 8.14 -15.16 -4.23
N LEU A 116 7.90 -13.97 -3.65
CA LEU A 116 8.72 -13.41 -2.57
C LEU A 116 8.67 -14.29 -1.31
N CYS A 117 7.49 -14.85 -0.98
CA CYS A 117 7.37 -15.81 0.11
C CYS A 117 8.14 -17.10 -0.18
N ASP A 118 8.00 -17.63 -1.40
CA ASP A 118 8.56 -18.92 -1.80
C ASP A 118 10.09 -18.87 -1.93
N VAL A 119 10.64 -17.78 -2.48
CA VAL A 119 12.09 -17.58 -2.57
C VAL A 119 12.72 -17.46 -1.18
N GLN A 120 12.04 -16.78 -0.25
CA GLN A 120 12.52 -16.68 1.13
C GLN A 120 12.48 -18.03 1.83
N LYS A 121 11.39 -18.80 1.65
CA LYS A 121 11.29 -20.14 2.22
C LYS A 121 12.42 -21.02 1.72
N LYS A 122 12.64 -21.05 0.40
CA LYS A 122 13.71 -21.81 -0.22
C LYS A 122 15.10 -21.37 0.26
N TYR A 123 15.31 -20.06 0.45
CA TYR A 123 16.55 -19.54 1.04
C TYR A 123 16.76 -20.08 2.46
N SER A 124 15.76 -20.01 3.33
CA SER A 124 15.85 -20.52 4.70
C SER A 124 16.13 -22.03 4.74
N ASP A 125 15.39 -22.82 3.95
CA ASP A 125 15.56 -24.28 3.90
C ASP A 125 16.97 -24.69 3.40
N LEU A 126 17.59 -23.88 2.51
CA LEU A 126 18.97 -24.09 2.05
C LEU A 126 20.01 -23.62 3.07
N HIS A 127 19.73 -22.53 3.78
CA HIS A 127 20.61 -21.99 4.80
C HIS A 127 20.73 -22.93 6.01
N GLU A 128 19.63 -23.59 6.40
CA GLU A 128 19.66 -24.63 7.45
C GLU A 128 20.57 -25.81 7.05
N LYS A 129 20.47 -26.30 5.80
CA LYS A 129 21.33 -27.38 5.29
C LYS A 129 22.79 -26.97 5.12
N LEU A 130 23.06 -25.68 4.91
CA LEU A 130 24.41 -25.13 4.76
C LEU A 130 25.22 -25.16 6.04
N GLU A 131 24.57 -24.88 7.17
CA GLU A 131 25.19 -25.03 8.49
C GLU A 131 25.60 -26.49 8.75
N GLU A 132 24.97 -27.45 8.06
CA GLU A 132 25.30 -28.88 8.12
C GLU A 132 26.38 -29.31 7.09
N GLU A 133 26.39 -28.78 5.85
CA GLU A 133 27.19 -29.33 4.73
C GLU A 133 28.27 -28.40 4.11
N GLY A 134 28.44 -27.16 4.61
CA GLY A 134 29.67 -26.38 4.42
C GLY A 134 29.89 -25.62 3.09
N SER A 135 29.07 -25.79 2.04
CA SER A 135 28.96 -24.80 0.93
C SER A 135 27.84 -25.09 -0.09
N LEU A 136 27.07 -24.07 -0.49
CA LEU A 136 26.05 -24.11 -1.54
C LEU A 136 26.09 -22.79 -2.32
N LYS A 137 25.83 -22.87 -3.63
CA LYS A 137 25.70 -21.71 -4.51
C LYS A 137 24.24 -21.24 -4.53
N PHE A 138 23.97 -20.05 -3.99
CA PHE A 138 22.65 -19.39 -4.02
C PHE A 138 22.25 -18.81 -5.40
N SER A 139 22.90 -19.23 -6.49
CA SER A 139 22.96 -18.49 -7.75
C SER A 139 21.63 -18.34 -8.52
N ASN A 140 20.51 -18.88 -8.01
CA ASN A 140 19.20 -18.88 -8.68
C ASN A 140 18.03 -18.42 -7.76
N LEU A 141 18.30 -17.70 -6.67
CA LEU A 141 17.24 -17.18 -5.79
C LEU A 141 17.02 -15.69 -6.03
N SER A 142 16.04 -15.35 -6.85
CA SER A 142 15.65 -13.97 -7.10
C SER A 142 14.19 -13.86 -7.51
N VAL A 143 13.56 -12.73 -7.20
CA VAL A 143 12.22 -12.37 -7.67
C VAL A 143 12.29 -10.99 -8.30
N SER A 144 11.62 -10.79 -9.43
CA SER A 144 11.56 -9.47 -10.08
C SER A 144 10.24 -8.79 -9.76
N ILE A 145 10.30 -7.60 -9.19
CA ILE A 145 9.13 -6.76 -8.90
C ILE A 145 9.02 -5.70 -9.99
N PRO A 146 7.83 -5.48 -10.59
CA PRO A 146 7.66 -4.44 -11.59
C PRO A 146 7.99 -3.06 -11.01
N SER A 147 8.30 -2.13 -11.90
CA SER A 147 8.26 -0.70 -11.58
C SER A 147 7.33 -0.02 -12.58
N TYR A 148 6.64 1.03 -12.13
CA TYR A 148 5.73 1.77 -13.00
C TYR A 148 6.26 3.17 -13.30
N ASP A 149 6.51 3.46 -14.58
CA ASP A 149 6.95 4.78 -15.01
C ASP A 149 5.74 5.64 -15.37
N LYS A 150 5.42 6.56 -14.45
CA LYS A 150 4.29 7.49 -14.56
C LYS A 150 4.48 8.55 -15.66
N SER A 151 5.70 8.72 -16.20
CA SER A 151 6.03 9.74 -17.20
C SER A 151 5.79 9.29 -18.64
N LEU A 152 5.78 7.97 -18.89
CA LEU A 152 5.55 7.40 -20.22
C LEU A 152 4.15 7.75 -20.77
N ASN A 153 3.98 7.61 -22.08
CA ASN A 153 2.70 7.85 -22.77
C ASN A 153 2.09 9.23 -22.44
N ASN A 154 2.90 10.30 -22.52
CA ASN A 154 2.51 11.67 -22.18
C ASN A 154 1.95 11.80 -20.74
N GLY A 155 2.61 11.15 -19.77
CA GLY A 155 2.18 11.16 -18.38
C GLY A 155 1.01 10.21 -18.06
N ARG A 156 0.51 9.45 -19.04
CA ARG A 156 -0.49 8.39 -18.79
C ARG A 156 0.12 7.14 -18.14
N GLY A 157 1.44 7.02 -18.22
CA GLY A 157 2.25 6.00 -17.57
C GLY A 157 2.25 4.66 -18.30
N ASP A 158 3.22 3.82 -17.96
CA ASP A 158 3.27 2.41 -18.35
C ASP A 158 4.14 1.61 -17.38
N ARG A 159 4.03 0.28 -17.46
CA ARG A 159 4.95 -0.62 -16.77
C ARG A 159 6.34 -0.49 -17.38
N SER A 160 7.34 -0.27 -16.55
CA SER A 160 8.74 -0.20 -16.98
C SER A 160 9.20 -1.57 -17.49
N PRO A 161 10.06 -1.62 -18.53
CA PRO A 161 10.73 -2.86 -18.93
C PRO A 161 11.78 -3.31 -17.90
N ASN A 162 12.24 -2.40 -17.04
CA ASN A 162 13.24 -2.68 -16.01
C ASN A 162 12.55 -2.97 -14.67
N TRP A 163 12.63 -4.22 -14.24
CA TRP A 163 12.05 -4.69 -12.99
C TRP A 163 13.13 -4.75 -11.91
N ASN A 164 12.73 -4.49 -10.66
CA ASN A 164 13.62 -4.52 -9.52
C ASN A 164 13.87 -5.99 -9.11
N VAL A 165 15.11 -6.44 -9.22
CA VAL A 165 15.50 -7.79 -8.81
C VAL A 165 15.76 -7.81 -7.31
N ILE A 166 14.99 -8.63 -6.59
CA ILE A 166 15.07 -8.84 -5.15
C ILE A 166 15.76 -10.18 -4.88
N LEU A 167 16.72 -10.14 -3.97
CA LEU A 167 17.45 -11.31 -3.49
C LEU A 167 17.13 -11.55 -2.01
N PRO A 168 17.08 -12.82 -1.55
CA PRO A 168 17.01 -13.12 -0.13
C PRO A 168 18.32 -12.79 0.61
N PRO A 169 18.29 -12.67 1.95
CA PRO A 169 17.13 -12.86 2.83
C PRO A 169 16.12 -11.69 2.76
N ILE A 170 14.84 -12.04 2.78
CA ILE A 170 13.68 -11.15 2.87
C ILE A 170 13.03 -11.39 4.23
N HIS A 171 13.27 -10.48 5.16
CA HIS A 171 12.68 -10.58 6.50
C HIS A 171 11.27 -9.99 6.54
N ILE A 172 11.05 -8.88 5.83
CA ILE A 172 9.81 -8.13 5.84
C ILE A 172 9.45 -7.73 4.41
N ILE A 173 8.17 -7.83 4.05
CA ILE A 173 7.60 -7.23 2.84
C ILE A 173 6.66 -6.11 3.30
N LEU A 174 6.95 -4.87 2.91
CA LEU A 174 6.13 -3.70 3.20
C LEU A 174 5.38 -3.30 1.94
N ILE A 175 4.06 -3.47 1.95
CA ILE A 175 3.17 -3.12 0.84
C ILE A 175 2.48 -1.80 1.16
N ASP A 176 2.72 -0.75 0.38
CA ASP A 176 2.10 0.55 0.60
C ASP A 176 1.08 0.93 -0.47
N GLY A 177 -0.04 1.53 -0.07
CA GLY A 177 -1.06 1.95 -1.02
C GLY A 177 -2.12 2.87 -0.43
N TRP A 178 -2.61 3.81 -1.23
CA TRP A 178 -3.58 4.81 -0.79
C TRP A 178 -4.99 4.23 -0.54
N CYS A 179 -5.35 3.18 -1.30
CA CYS A 179 -6.61 2.44 -1.16
C CYS A 179 -6.41 1.03 -0.55
N LEU A 180 -5.19 0.68 -0.13
CA LEU A 180 -4.93 -0.60 0.52
C LEU A 180 -5.72 -0.65 1.83
N GLY A 181 -6.49 -1.71 2.07
CA GLY A 181 -7.36 -1.83 3.23
C GLY A 181 -8.79 -1.35 3.03
N PHE A 182 -9.13 -0.75 1.88
CA PHE A 182 -10.52 -0.47 1.54
C PHE A 182 -11.25 -1.79 1.27
N ASN A 183 -12.45 -1.92 1.82
CA ASN A 183 -13.32 -3.08 1.63
C ASN A 183 -14.53 -2.68 0.81
N HIS A 184 -15.01 -3.60 -0.02
CA HIS A 184 -16.26 -3.44 -0.73
C HIS A 184 -17.41 -3.25 0.27
N LEU A 185 -18.32 -2.33 -0.08
CA LEU A 185 -19.56 -2.12 0.64
C LEU A 185 -20.65 -3.01 0.04
N SER A 186 -21.64 -3.39 0.84
CA SER A 186 -22.88 -3.96 0.29
C SER A 186 -23.58 -2.90 -0.57
N SER A 187 -24.39 -3.36 -1.54
CA SER A 187 -25.17 -2.45 -2.39
C SER A 187 -26.07 -1.50 -1.55
N SER A 188 -26.59 -1.97 -0.42
CA SER A 188 -27.37 -1.14 0.51
C SER A 188 -26.53 -0.03 1.15
N LYS A 189 -25.34 -0.34 1.68
CA LYS A 189 -24.45 0.65 2.33
C LYS A 189 -23.93 1.68 1.33
N LEU A 190 -23.55 1.25 0.12
CA LEU A 190 -23.11 2.18 -0.93
C LEU A 190 -24.25 3.14 -1.33
N LYS A 191 -25.45 2.59 -1.54
CA LYS A 191 -26.62 3.41 -1.88
C LYS A 191 -26.98 4.38 -0.77
N GLU A 192 -26.95 3.95 0.49
CA GLU A 192 -27.17 4.81 1.65
C GLU A 192 -26.16 5.95 1.72
N ALA A 193 -24.86 5.65 1.59
CA ALA A 193 -23.80 6.67 1.57
C ALA A 193 -24.01 7.66 0.42
N TYR A 194 -24.37 7.17 -0.77
CA TYR A 194 -24.66 8.02 -1.92
C TYR A 194 -25.89 8.90 -1.69
N ASP A 195 -27.01 8.34 -1.21
CA ASP A 195 -28.26 9.07 -1.02
C ASP A 195 -28.13 10.15 0.07
N ASN A 196 -27.39 9.87 1.15
CA ASN A 196 -27.16 10.79 2.26
C ASN A 196 -26.07 11.85 1.98
N ALA A 197 -25.24 11.66 0.94
CA ALA A 197 -24.17 12.60 0.61
C ALA A 197 -24.71 13.97 0.19
N SER A 198 -24.06 15.04 0.68
CA SER A 198 -24.39 16.43 0.31
C SER A 198 -24.25 16.66 -1.20
N SER A 199 -24.91 17.69 -1.73
CA SER A 199 -24.80 18.04 -3.16
C SER A 199 -23.37 18.42 -3.60
N CYS A 200 -22.51 18.84 -2.66
CA CYS A 200 -21.12 19.20 -2.90
C CYS A 200 -20.14 18.03 -2.73
N SER A 201 -20.61 16.85 -2.32
CA SER A 201 -19.78 15.64 -2.16
C SER A 201 -19.17 15.20 -3.50
N ALA A 202 -17.96 14.62 -3.44
CA ALA A 202 -17.35 14.04 -4.62
C ALA A 202 -18.17 12.87 -5.18
N LEU A 203 -18.97 12.17 -4.35
CA LEU A 203 -19.87 11.11 -4.79
C LEU A 203 -20.90 11.61 -5.81
N LYS A 204 -21.48 12.79 -5.57
CA LYS A 204 -22.50 13.38 -6.45
C LYS A 204 -21.93 13.89 -7.78
N SER A 205 -20.61 13.92 -7.94
CA SER A 205 -19.94 14.21 -9.22
C SER A 205 -19.94 13.02 -10.18
N HIS A 206 -20.41 11.84 -9.74
CA HIS A 206 -20.45 10.62 -10.52
C HIS A 206 -21.82 9.92 -10.41
N PRO A 207 -22.34 9.32 -11.48
CA PRO A 207 -23.45 8.37 -11.37
C PRO A 207 -23.13 7.26 -10.38
N ILE A 208 -24.12 6.83 -9.58
CA ILE A 208 -23.94 5.74 -8.61
C ILE A 208 -23.41 4.47 -9.27
N SER A 209 -23.82 4.16 -10.50
CA SER A 209 -23.34 3.00 -11.26
C SER A 209 -21.84 3.03 -11.53
N HIS A 210 -21.21 4.21 -11.61
CA HIS A 210 -19.76 4.31 -11.74
C HIS A 210 -19.06 3.93 -10.43
N LEU A 211 -19.64 4.31 -9.29
CA LEU A 211 -19.15 3.98 -7.95
C LEU A 211 -19.34 2.50 -7.64
N GLU A 212 -20.44 1.90 -8.08
CA GLU A 212 -20.70 0.46 -7.96
C GLU A 212 -19.61 -0.38 -8.64
N ILE A 213 -19.10 0.04 -9.80
CA ILE A 213 -17.99 -0.64 -10.48
C ILE A 213 -16.70 -0.54 -9.64
N ILE A 214 -16.37 0.64 -9.11
CA ILE A 214 -15.20 0.81 -8.23
C ILE A 214 -15.31 -0.07 -6.99
N ASN A 215 -16.50 -0.09 -6.38
CA ASN A 215 -16.80 -0.90 -5.21
C ASN A 215 -16.67 -2.41 -5.49
N GLU A 216 -17.16 -2.88 -6.64
CA GLU A 216 -17.03 -4.29 -7.03
C GLU A 216 -15.56 -4.66 -7.29
N ASN A 217 -14.77 -3.75 -7.88
CA ASN A 217 -13.35 -3.98 -8.13
C ASN A 217 -12.54 -4.17 -6.84
N LEU A 218 -12.98 -3.65 -5.69
CA LEU A 218 -12.29 -3.82 -4.40
C LEU A 218 -12.26 -5.29 -3.95
N LYS A 219 -13.25 -6.10 -4.31
CA LYS A 219 -13.27 -7.54 -3.97
C LYS A 219 -12.01 -8.26 -4.44
N GLN A 220 -11.46 -7.86 -5.58
CA GLN A 220 -10.23 -8.46 -6.09
C GLN A 220 -9.03 -8.21 -5.15
N TYR A 221 -8.95 -7.06 -4.46
CA TYR A 221 -7.90 -6.76 -3.48
C TYR A 221 -8.09 -7.61 -2.22
N GLU A 222 -9.34 -7.71 -1.76
CA GLU A 222 -9.73 -8.52 -0.61
C GLU A 222 -9.41 -10.00 -0.80
N GLU A 223 -9.69 -10.55 -1.98
CA GLU A 223 -9.47 -11.97 -2.27
C GLU A 223 -8.00 -12.30 -2.54
N ASN A 224 -7.24 -11.37 -3.12
CA ASN A 224 -5.92 -11.70 -3.70
C ASN A 224 -4.74 -11.05 -2.99
N TRP A 225 -4.90 -9.92 -2.30
CA TRP A 225 -3.79 -9.22 -1.64
C TRP A 225 -3.91 -9.26 -0.12
N TYR A 226 -5.11 -9.02 0.42
CA TYR A 226 -5.32 -8.95 1.86
C TYR A 226 -5.02 -10.24 2.63
N PRO A 227 -5.18 -11.46 2.07
CA PRO A 227 -4.81 -12.70 2.76
C PRO A 227 -3.31 -12.83 3.04
N PHE A 228 -2.46 -12.09 2.31
CA PHE A 228 -1.03 -12.05 2.57
C PHE A 228 -0.68 -11.22 3.81
N LEU A 229 -1.50 -10.24 4.20
CA LEU A 229 -1.13 -9.26 5.23
C LEU A 229 -1.10 -9.89 6.62
N ASP A 230 0.04 -9.76 7.30
CA ASP A 230 0.26 -10.23 8.67
C ASP A 230 0.04 -9.13 9.70
N ILE A 231 0.38 -7.88 9.36
CA ILE A 231 0.02 -6.71 10.18
C ILE A 231 -0.38 -5.56 9.27
N PHE A 232 -1.11 -4.60 9.82
CA PHE A 232 -1.63 -3.47 9.09
C PHE A 232 -1.33 -2.15 9.82
N ILE A 233 -0.88 -1.15 9.08
CA ILE A 233 -0.57 0.18 9.58
C ILE A 233 -1.40 1.17 8.77
N CYS A 234 -2.21 1.97 9.46
CA CYS A 234 -2.99 3.04 8.85
C CYS A 234 -2.45 4.40 9.31
N ILE A 235 -2.06 5.25 8.37
CA ILE A 235 -1.73 6.66 8.63
C ILE A 235 -2.97 7.48 8.28
N GLU A 236 -3.72 7.86 9.32
CA GLU A 236 -4.97 8.62 9.21
C GLU A 236 -4.68 10.11 9.17
N ALA A 237 -5.54 10.86 8.49
CA ALA A 237 -5.61 12.31 8.61
C ALA A 237 -6.83 12.67 9.45
N GLU A 238 -6.66 13.60 10.39
CA GLU A 238 -7.75 14.19 11.16
C GLU A 238 -8.84 14.80 10.27
N ASP A 239 -8.42 15.41 9.15
CA ASP A 239 -9.31 15.86 8.09
C ASP A 239 -8.82 15.32 6.74
N ILE A 240 -9.71 14.61 6.02
CA ILE A 240 -9.48 14.14 4.66
C ILE A 240 -9.00 15.26 3.72
N ASN A 241 -9.48 16.49 3.91
CA ASN A 241 -9.16 17.63 3.06
C ASN A 241 -7.67 18.02 3.11
N TYR A 242 -6.92 17.56 4.12
CA TYR A 242 -5.46 17.73 4.15
C TYR A 242 -4.78 17.10 2.93
N VAL A 243 -5.40 16.11 2.27
CA VAL A 243 -4.89 15.51 1.04
C VAL A 243 -4.60 16.53 -0.07
N TYR A 244 -5.43 17.56 -0.21
CA TYR A 244 -5.23 18.59 -1.23
C TYR A 244 -3.95 19.39 -0.98
N GLN A 245 -3.80 19.89 0.26
CA GLN A 245 -2.62 20.62 0.67
C GLN A 245 -1.37 19.74 0.59
N TRP A 246 -1.44 18.53 1.16
CA TRP A 246 -0.28 17.64 1.19
C TRP A 246 0.18 17.22 -0.19
N ARG A 247 -0.76 16.97 -1.11
CA ARG A 247 -0.43 16.66 -2.50
C ARG A 247 0.16 17.87 -3.22
N LEU A 248 -0.34 19.06 -2.94
CA LEU A 248 0.16 20.30 -3.51
C LEU A 248 1.60 20.58 -3.07
N GLU A 249 1.88 20.48 -1.76
CA GLU A 249 3.23 20.58 -1.20
C GLU A 249 4.19 19.56 -1.83
N GLN A 250 3.73 18.32 -2.00
CA GLN A 250 4.51 17.28 -2.68
C GLN A 250 4.83 17.68 -4.13
N GLU A 251 3.87 18.22 -4.87
CA GLU A 251 4.06 18.64 -6.26
C GLU A 251 5.05 19.82 -6.35
N HIS A 252 4.91 20.82 -5.48
CA HIS A 252 5.82 21.97 -5.42
C HIS A 252 7.24 21.55 -5.05
N ASN A 253 7.39 20.66 -4.06
CA ASN A 253 8.70 20.13 -3.68
C ASN A 253 9.34 19.32 -4.82
N MET A 254 8.55 18.54 -5.55
CA MET A 254 9.03 17.82 -6.74
C MET A 254 9.50 18.79 -7.84
N LYS A 255 8.74 19.85 -8.13
CA LYS A 255 9.13 20.87 -9.12
C LYS A 255 10.42 21.60 -8.74
N LYS A 256 10.66 21.85 -7.45
CA LYS A 256 11.93 22.44 -6.95
C LYS A 256 13.15 21.56 -7.27
N THR A 257 12.97 20.25 -7.49
CA THR A 257 14.05 19.34 -7.91
C THR A 257 14.30 19.31 -9.42
N GLY A 258 13.65 20.20 -10.19
CA GLY A 258 13.80 20.31 -11.65
C GLY A 258 12.94 19.34 -12.46
N LYS A 259 12.00 18.63 -11.81
CA LYS A 259 11.05 17.74 -12.49
C LYS A 259 9.82 18.53 -12.97
N ASN A 260 9.31 18.18 -14.14
CA ASN A 260 8.01 18.68 -14.60
C ASN A 260 6.88 18.18 -13.68
N GLY A 261 5.85 19.00 -13.49
CA GLY A 261 4.73 18.69 -12.62
C GLY A 261 3.44 19.42 -13.00
N MET A 262 2.34 18.98 -12.40
CA MET A 262 0.99 19.53 -12.57
C MET A 262 0.88 20.95 -12.00
N SER A 263 0.09 21.81 -12.63
CA SER A 263 -0.41 23.06 -12.02
C SER A 263 -1.25 22.78 -10.76
N ASP A 264 -1.50 23.81 -9.96
CA ASP A 264 -2.24 23.68 -8.71
C ASP A 264 -3.70 23.23 -8.97
N GLU A 265 -4.30 23.72 -10.06
CA GLU A 265 -5.63 23.30 -10.54
C GLU A 265 -5.62 21.84 -11.02
N GLN A 266 -4.57 21.42 -11.71
CA GLN A 266 -4.39 20.03 -12.12
C GLN A 266 -4.16 19.11 -10.90
N VAL A 267 -3.46 19.56 -9.86
CA VAL A 267 -3.34 18.81 -8.60
C VAL A 267 -4.71 18.64 -7.94
N LYS A 268 -5.51 19.70 -7.87
CA LYS A 268 -6.88 19.62 -7.35
C LYS A 268 -7.71 18.62 -8.16
N SER A 269 -7.75 18.75 -9.49
CA SER A 269 -8.48 17.82 -10.36
C SER A 269 -7.95 16.39 -10.26
N PHE A 270 -6.64 16.21 -10.07
CA PHE A 270 -6.04 14.91 -9.82
C PHE A 270 -6.62 14.27 -8.55
N ILE A 271 -6.65 15.01 -7.43
CA ILE A 271 -7.17 14.56 -6.13
C ILE A 271 -8.69 14.37 -6.14
N ASP A 272 -9.45 15.24 -6.84
CA ASP A 272 -10.91 15.13 -6.96
C ASP A 272 -11.33 13.75 -7.48
N ARG A 273 -10.50 13.09 -8.30
CA ARG A 273 -10.76 11.72 -8.78
C ARG A 273 -10.62 10.65 -7.70
N TYR A 274 -9.92 10.89 -6.59
CA TYR A 274 -9.71 9.94 -5.49
C TYR A 274 -10.71 10.15 -4.34
N MET A 275 -11.23 11.37 -4.19
CA MET A 275 -12.16 11.74 -3.11
C MET A 275 -13.39 10.84 -3.01
N PRO A 276 -14.04 10.37 -4.10
CA PRO A 276 -15.18 9.46 -3.97
C PRO A 276 -14.85 8.18 -3.18
N SER A 277 -13.65 7.62 -3.40
CA SER A 277 -13.21 6.42 -2.69
C SER A 277 -12.87 6.74 -1.24
N TYR A 278 -12.31 7.92 -0.97
CA TYR A 278 -12.07 8.31 0.40
C TYR A 278 -13.36 8.52 1.20
N GLU A 279 -14.34 9.21 0.61
CA GLU A 279 -15.65 9.43 1.22
C GLU A 279 -16.41 8.11 1.45
N LEU A 280 -16.25 7.10 0.59
CA LEU A 280 -16.91 5.80 0.75
C LEU A 280 -16.22 4.86 1.75
N TYR A 281 -14.89 4.82 1.77
CA TYR A 281 -14.17 3.69 2.37
C TYR A 281 -13.31 4.05 3.59
N LEU A 282 -12.94 5.32 3.79
CA LEU A 282 -12.11 5.69 4.95
C LEU A 282 -12.84 5.52 6.27
N GLU A 283 -14.15 5.79 6.32
CA GLU A 283 -14.91 5.67 7.56
C GLU A 283 -14.83 4.23 8.13
N THR A 284 -15.05 3.22 7.28
CA THR A 284 -14.89 1.81 7.68
C THR A 284 -13.45 1.52 8.07
N LEU A 285 -12.46 1.94 7.27
CA LEU A 285 -11.05 1.69 7.56
C LEU A 285 -10.60 2.31 8.90
N TYR A 286 -11.05 3.51 9.21
CA TYR A 286 -10.65 4.26 10.40
C TYR A 286 -11.38 3.79 11.67
N ASN A 287 -12.59 3.25 11.55
CA ASN A 287 -13.37 2.82 12.71
C ASN A 287 -13.32 1.31 13.00
N GLU A 288 -12.95 0.49 12.02
CA GLU A 288 -12.91 -0.98 12.18
C GLU A 288 -11.47 -1.52 12.27
N ASN A 289 -11.31 -2.71 12.88
CA ASN A 289 -10.05 -3.42 12.79
C ASN A 289 -10.01 -4.15 11.43
N PHE A 290 -8.97 -3.91 10.63
CA PHE A 290 -8.74 -4.59 9.36
C PHE A 290 -8.91 -6.13 9.45
N PHE A 291 -8.51 -6.73 10.58
CA PHE A 291 -8.61 -8.18 10.81
C PHE A 291 -9.92 -8.65 11.47
N SER A 292 -10.86 -7.76 11.83
CA SER A 292 -12.13 -8.15 12.48
C SER A 292 -13.23 -8.61 11.51
N GLY A 293 -12.98 -8.61 10.20
CA GLY A 293 -13.95 -8.96 9.15
C GLY A 293 -13.85 -10.40 8.60
N ASN A 294 -14.20 -10.58 7.32
CA ASN A 294 -14.23 -11.86 6.60
C ASN A 294 -12.85 -12.53 6.40
N PHE A 295 -11.75 -11.88 6.83
CA PHE A 295 -10.38 -12.41 6.78
C PHE A 295 -10.13 -13.41 7.91
N LYS A 296 -11.02 -14.42 8.02
CA LYS A 296 -10.96 -15.48 9.03
C LYS A 296 -9.80 -16.45 8.71
N GLY A 297 -8.68 -16.21 9.36
CA GLY A 297 -7.76 -17.29 9.75
C GLY A 297 -7.62 -17.29 11.27
N ASP A 298 -7.11 -18.38 11.86
CA ASP A 298 -6.84 -18.56 13.31
C ASP A 298 -5.80 -17.59 13.91
N LYS A 299 -5.55 -16.46 13.23
CA LYS A 299 -4.63 -15.45 13.71
C LYS A 299 -5.34 -14.59 14.75
N GLU A 300 -4.82 -14.61 15.97
CA GLU A 300 -5.13 -13.64 17.03
C GLU A 300 -5.23 -12.23 16.44
N ILE A 301 -6.39 -11.57 16.61
CA ILE A 301 -6.75 -10.33 15.90
C ILE A 301 -6.09 -9.10 16.54
N TYR A 302 -5.85 -9.16 17.85
CA TYR A 302 -5.32 -8.05 18.65
C TYR A 302 -3.81 -7.87 18.48
N GLY A 303 -3.35 -6.62 18.45
CA GLY A 303 -1.94 -6.24 18.36
C GLY A 303 -1.36 -6.27 16.95
N ARG A 304 -2.20 -6.40 15.92
CA ARG A 304 -1.79 -6.53 14.52
C ARG A 304 -2.20 -5.37 13.63
N HIS A 305 -2.99 -4.43 14.16
CA HIS A 305 -3.40 -3.25 13.41
C HIS A 305 -3.12 -1.97 14.20
N LEU A 306 -2.22 -1.15 13.67
CA LEU A 306 -1.79 0.12 14.26
C LEU A 306 -2.31 1.30 13.45
N LYS A 307 -2.86 2.32 14.11
CA LYS A 307 -3.31 3.57 13.47
C LYS A 307 -2.61 4.77 14.07
N LEU A 308 -2.13 5.67 13.20
CA LEU A 308 -1.51 6.94 13.55
C LEU A 308 -2.38 8.06 13.00
N LEU A 309 -3.06 8.80 13.88
CA LEU A 309 -3.84 9.98 13.51
C LEU A 309 -2.91 11.18 13.40
N LEU A 310 -2.91 11.84 12.23
CA LEU A 310 -2.08 13.00 11.96
C LEU A 310 -2.88 14.30 11.91
N ASN A 311 -2.30 15.38 12.47
CA ASN A 311 -2.77 16.75 12.24
C ASN A 311 -2.34 17.26 10.86
N ARG A 312 -2.72 18.50 10.53
CA ARG A 312 -2.40 19.17 9.27
C ARG A 312 -0.90 19.25 8.98
N GLU A 313 -0.07 19.43 10.00
CA GLU A 313 1.39 19.50 9.93
C GLU A 313 2.06 18.11 9.80
N ARG A 314 1.24 17.05 9.74
CA ARG A 314 1.65 15.64 9.74
C ARG A 314 2.28 15.20 11.06
N GLU A 315 1.98 15.85 12.18
CA GLU A 315 2.40 15.42 13.52
C GLU A 315 1.40 14.41 14.09
N ILE A 316 1.86 13.50 14.94
CA ILE A 316 1.00 12.48 15.54
C ILE A 316 0.15 13.12 16.63
N ILE A 317 -1.17 13.04 16.48
CA ILE A 317 -2.14 13.41 17.52
C ILE A 317 -2.44 12.20 18.42
N LYS A 318 -2.63 11.03 17.80
CA LYS A 318 -3.08 9.82 18.50
C LYS A 318 -2.49 8.57 17.86
N VAL A 319 -2.19 7.59 18.71
CA VAL A 319 -1.81 6.23 18.31
C VAL A 319 -2.85 5.26 18.86
N THR A 320 -3.40 4.40 18.01
CA THR A 320 -4.37 3.38 18.41
C THR A 320 -3.88 2.01 17.96
N LEU A 321 -3.83 1.05 18.89
CA LEU A 321 -3.50 -0.35 18.60
C LEU A 321 -4.78 -1.18 18.78
N PHE A 322 -5.17 -1.89 17.73
CA PHE A 322 -6.35 -2.76 17.69
C PHE A 322 -6.00 -4.24 17.83
#